data_AF-A0A2U9QXP0-F1
#
_entry.id   AF-A0A2U9QXP0-F1
#
_cell.length_a   1.000
_cell.length_b   1.000
_cell.length_c   1.000
_cell.angle_alpha   90.00
_cell.angle_beta   90.00
_cell.angle_gamma   90.00
#
_symmetry.space_group_name_H-M   'P 1'
#
loop_
_entity.id
_entity.type
_entity.pdbx_description
1 polymer ?
#
loop_
_entity_poly.entity_id
_entity_poly.type
_entity_poly.pdbx_seq_one_letter_code
_entity_poly.pdbx_strand_id
1 'polypeptide(L)'
;MYTNMLRSKTLEKLLFDRTRICRLFSALANPATLQQAVFGMHKSAPLELRRKSFDDLMRQLDENEELWKDNALVESEIHHNMVELINGPDQDYYMKELQKCNGWLSIYSLIHDRLYYNAVQGVFRHPQYIPNETFEYLCLQLLKNDQLKLFMDAIDKNSPNHFYKVSQNIYEKFIRLCIERRQDDLLAKFIEKYIIYTGDTEVIKYQACHIDWQLGESILNFFYSCGNIKAYSKTAALMILLAKQLPKSEKLARELRFKSRVQKLQMYTDKLGPYTVLENGMFHKFGLIANKNAKFDKHLKPFANSLFSYYKDQQLTLETCILLIEYMHGLHTQEFKESFSKKLNPDIQMARIYRSVIRKTADPDPLILKNYTDIINMANDKNNKHMKDGLPVRRTQNQRFSEEEALNPDDIKPFKPKALQIILYVLHERAKNVKIPQSDELRDIIVTAVLLFQAMIKVRSLKPSVDCVQLMMDLVRMHPATAPHVTLLQPLYDKVKGQLPENQIPKRLRPQESPLKTPPPDST
;
A
#
# COMPACT_ATOMS: atom_id res chain seq x y z
N MET A 1 77.42 -4.71 -5.54
CA MET A 1 77.03 -3.35 -5.07
C MET A 1 75.50 -3.15 -5.03
N TYR A 2 74.70 -4.19 -4.74
CA TYR A 2 73.21 -4.12 -4.75
C TYR A 2 72.54 -4.96 -3.65
N THR A 3 73.19 -5.12 -2.48
CA THR A 3 72.62 -5.90 -1.36
C THR A 3 72.59 -5.15 -0.02
N ASN A 4 73.17 -3.95 0.07
CA ASN A 4 73.18 -3.15 1.32
C ASN A 4 72.14 -2.01 1.37
N MET A 5 71.43 -1.71 0.29
CA MET A 5 70.30 -0.75 0.32
C MET A 5 68.95 -1.38 0.71
N LEU A 6 68.86 -2.71 0.71
CA LEU A 6 67.64 -3.46 1.01
C LEU A 6 67.49 -3.86 2.50
N ARG A 7 68.51 -3.64 3.34
CA ARG A 7 68.43 -3.89 4.80
C ARG A 7 68.14 -2.64 5.65
N SER A 8 68.27 -1.43 5.11
CA SER A 8 67.99 -0.18 5.85
C SER A 8 66.49 0.18 5.82
N LYS A 9 65.80 0.00 4.68
CA LYS A 9 64.35 0.31 4.58
C LYS A 9 63.45 -0.66 5.32
N THR A 10 63.92 -1.86 5.65
CA THR A 10 63.16 -2.85 6.44
C THR A 10 63.31 -2.60 7.94
N LEU A 11 64.46 -2.09 8.39
CA LEU A 11 64.69 -1.74 9.79
C LEU A 11 63.99 -0.42 10.18
N GLU A 12 63.94 0.57 9.29
CA GLU A 12 63.16 1.79 9.52
C GLU A 12 61.66 1.54 9.51
N LYS A 13 61.16 0.57 8.72
CA LYS A 13 59.74 0.18 8.74
C LYS A 13 59.36 -0.61 9.99
N LEU A 14 60.28 -1.43 10.52
CA LEU A 14 60.09 -2.14 11.80
C LEU A 14 60.20 -1.22 13.03
N LEU A 15 60.91 -0.09 12.92
CA LEU A 15 60.97 0.95 13.96
C LEU A 15 59.81 1.96 13.87
N PHE A 16 59.24 2.17 12.68
CA PHE A 16 58.06 3.03 12.50
C PHE A 16 56.77 2.37 13.00
N ASP A 17 56.66 1.04 12.96
CA ASP A 17 55.54 0.32 13.58
C ASP A 17 55.67 0.19 15.09
N ARG A 18 56.89 0.24 15.65
CA ARG A 18 57.07 0.19 17.11
C ARG A 18 56.58 1.48 17.77
N THR A 19 56.64 2.63 17.10
CA THR A 19 56.13 3.89 17.65
C THR A 19 54.61 4.03 17.48
N ARG A 20 54.00 3.38 16.49
CA ARG A 20 52.54 3.38 16.28
C ARG A 20 51.84 2.30 17.09
N ILE A 21 52.47 1.14 17.27
CA ILE A 21 52.09 0.10 18.24
C ILE A 21 52.36 0.61 19.64
N CYS A 22 53.48 1.28 19.94
CA CYS A 22 53.65 1.94 21.24
C CYS A 22 52.70 3.13 21.40
N ARG A 23 52.31 3.91 20.38
CA ARG A 23 51.26 4.94 20.54
C ARG A 23 49.86 4.35 20.71
N LEU A 24 49.56 3.20 20.09
CA LEU A 24 48.38 2.40 20.44
C LEU A 24 48.52 1.91 21.89
N PHE A 25 49.62 1.29 22.31
CA PHE A 25 49.86 0.82 23.67
C PHE A 25 50.05 1.93 24.74
N SER A 26 50.34 3.18 24.35
CA SER A 26 50.50 4.35 25.23
C SER A 26 49.20 5.16 25.33
N ALA A 27 48.40 5.21 24.25
CA ALA A 27 46.99 5.62 24.34
C ALA A 27 46.18 4.57 25.13
N LEU A 28 46.66 3.32 25.16
CA LEU A 28 46.22 2.24 26.05
C LEU A 28 46.98 2.27 27.41
N ALA A 29 47.17 3.44 28.01
CA ALA A 29 47.29 3.57 29.47
C ALA A 29 45.88 3.94 29.98
N ASN A 30 44.93 3.03 30.25
CA ASN A 30 45.06 1.79 31.00
C ASN A 30 43.85 0.84 30.72
N PRO A 31 43.68 0.31 29.51
CA PRO A 31 42.61 -0.60 29.14
C PRO A 31 42.87 -2.01 29.64
N ALA A 32 44.05 -2.34 30.16
CA ALA A 32 44.23 -3.54 30.99
C ALA A 32 43.47 -3.40 32.31
N THR A 33 43.44 -2.21 32.91
CA THR A 33 42.68 -1.93 34.14
C THR A 33 41.21 -1.69 33.85
N LEU A 34 40.86 -1.10 32.70
CA LEU A 34 39.46 -1.02 32.25
C LEU A 34 38.94 -2.40 31.81
N GLN A 35 39.72 -3.23 31.11
CA GLN A 35 39.37 -4.64 30.86
C GLN A 35 39.27 -5.40 32.18
N GLN A 36 40.17 -5.20 33.14
CA GLN A 36 40.01 -5.79 34.47
C GLN A 36 38.81 -5.22 35.23
N ALA A 37 38.39 -3.97 35.02
CA ALA A 37 37.20 -3.39 35.65
C ALA A 37 35.90 -3.85 34.96
N VAL A 38 35.90 -3.95 33.63
CA VAL A 38 34.78 -4.38 32.78
C VAL A 38 34.59 -5.90 32.89
N PHE A 39 35.66 -6.70 32.79
CA PHE A 39 35.65 -8.15 32.91
C PHE A 39 35.83 -8.68 34.34
N GLY A 40 36.30 -7.84 35.27
CA GLY A 40 36.46 -8.19 36.69
C GLY A 40 35.33 -7.68 37.58
N MET A 41 34.19 -7.32 37.00
CA MET A 41 32.93 -7.25 37.75
C MET A 41 32.57 -8.66 38.20
N HIS A 42 33.13 -9.07 39.34
CA HIS A 42 32.89 -10.36 39.93
C HIS A 42 31.41 -10.47 40.30
N LYS A 43 30.63 -11.13 39.43
CA LYS A 43 29.18 -11.33 39.61
C LYS A 43 28.84 -11.95 40.97
N SER A 44 29.78 -12.72 41.53
CA SER A 44 29.74 -13.40 42.83
C SER A 44 30.32 -12.61 44.01
N ALA A 45 30.84 -11.39 43.82
CA ALA A 45 31.40 -10.58 44.90
C ALA A 45 30.30 -9.98 45.81
N PRO A 46 30.64 -9.66 47.07
CA PRO A 46 29.75 -8.94 47.98
C PRO A 46 29.20 -7.64 47.36
N LEU A 47 27.95 -7.28 47.69
CA LEU A 47 27.23 -6.15 47.09
C LEU A 47 28.02 -4.83 47.15
N GLU A 48 28.62 -4.53 48.29
CA GLU A 48 29.42 -3.31 48.51
C GLU A 48 30.63 -3.23 47.57
N LEU A 49 31.29 -4.37 47.33
CA LEU A 49 32.42 -4.43 46.41
C LEU A 49 31.97 -4.21 44.96
N ARG A 50 30.81 -4.76 44.58
CA ARG A 50 30.22 -4.57 43.24
C ARG A 50 29.83 -3.10 43.00
N ARG A 51 29.19 -2.44 43.98
CA ARG A 51 28.86 -1.01 43.89
C ARG A 51 30.10 -0.14 43.75
N LYS A 52 31.12 -0.37 44.58
CA LYS A 52 32.38 0.39 44.52
C LYS A 52 33.10 0.22 43.18
N SER A 53 33.19 -1.01 42.66
CA SER A 53 33.75 -1.27 41.33
C SER A 53 32.96 -0.58 40.22
N PHE A 54 31.64 -0.49 40.36
CA PHE A 54 30.78 0.23 39.43
C PHE A 54 31.03 1.75 39.48
N ASP A 55 31.08 2.34 40.66
CA ASP A 55 31.37 3.78 40.84
C ASP A 55 32.75 4.14 40.27
N ASP A 56 33.75 3.29 40.52
CA ASP A 56 35.10 3.45 39.98
C ASP A 56 35.12 3.37 38.45
N LEU A 57 34.33 2.45 37.86
CA LEU A 57 34.16 2.40 36.41
C LEU A 57 33.48 3.68 35.88
N MET A 58 32.40 4.16 36.52
CA MET A 58 31.67 5.36 36.07
C MET A 58 32.55 6.60 36.09
N ARG A 59 33.33 6.77 37.16
CA ARG A 59 34.32 7.85 37.24
C ARG A 59 35.38 7.73 36.14
N GLN A 60 35.90 6.54 35.89
CA GLN A 60 36.89 6.32 34.83
C GLN A 60 36.32 6.60 33.44
N LEU A 61 35.05 6.26 33.19
CA LEU A 61 34.40 6.53 31.91
C LEU A 61 34.16 8.03 31.70
N ASP A 62 33.71 8.76 32.72
CA ASP A 62 33.47 10.21 32.67
C ASP A 62 34.80 11.01 32.52
N GLU A 63 35.87 10.59 33.21
CA GLU A 63 37.19 11.25 33.13
C GLU A 63 37.90 11.07 31.77
N ASN A 64 37.55 10.03 31.01
CA ASN A 64 38.31 9.61 29.83
C ASN A 64 37.42 9.47 28.58
N GLU A 65 36.26 10.15 28.54
CA GLU A 65 35.22 10.00 27.52
C GLU A 65 35.78 10.02 26.08
N GLU A 66 36.85 10.76 25.79
CA GLU A 66 37.50 10.83 24.47
C GLU A 66 38.30 9.58 24.06
N LEU A 67 38.88 8.85 25.00
CA LEU A 67 39.78 7.72 24.74
C LEU A 67 39.04 6.46 24.31
N TRP A 68 37.76 6.35 24.64
CA TRP A 68 36.93 5.17 24.35
C TRP A 68 36.23 5.26 22.98
N LYS A 69 36.18 6.45 22.37
CA LYS A 69 35.47 6.78 21.12
C LYS A 69 35.96 6.00 19.89
N ASP A 70 37.20 5.51 19.93
CA ASP A 70 37.84 4.84 18.79
C ASP A 70 37.81 3.30 18.89
N ASN A 71 37.20 2.72 19.93
CA ASN A 71 37.23 1.28 20.19
C ASN A 71 35.84 0.65 20.40
N ALA A 72 35.16 0.37 19.28
CA ALA A 72 33.83 -0.24 19.25
C ALA A 72 33.73 -1.59 20.02
N LEU A 73 34.83 -2.34 20.18
CA LEU A 73 34.83 -3.58 20.95
C LEU A 73 34.70 -3.30 22.46
N VAL A 74 35.41 -2.29 22.96
CA VAL A 74 35.36 -1.88 24.37
C VAL A 74 34.01 -1.29 24.73
N GLU A 75 33.45 -0.47 23.83
CA GLU A 75 32.12 0.11 23.97
C GLU A 75 31.01 -0.96 24.06
N SER A 76 31.04 -1.96 23.17
CA SER A 76 30.09 -3.08 23.17
C SER A 76 30.18 -3.93 24.44
N GLU A 77 31.39 -4.17 24.94
CA GLU A 77 31.62 -4.97 26.15
C GLU A 77 31.22 -4.22 27.44
N ILE A 78 31.50 -2.91 27.51
CA ILE A 78 31.00 -2.05 28.59
C ILE A 78 29.47 -2.08 28.58
N HIS A 79 28.85 -1.90 27.43
CA HIS A 79 27.40 -1.96 27.28
C HIS A 79 26.83 -3.31 27.77
N HIS A 80 27.39 -4.43 27.30
CA HIS A 80 26.93 -5.77 27.67
C HIS A 80 27.00 -6.02 29.18
N ASN A 81 28.15 -5.76 29.81
CA ASN A 81 28.34 -5.98 31.24
C ASN A 81 27.44 -5.06 32.09
N MET A 82 27.26 -3.80 31.67
CA MET A 82 26.38 -2.86 32.37
C MET A 82 24.91 -3.27 32.29
N VAL A 83 24.43 -3.68 31.12
CA VAL A 83 23.05 -4.16 30.94
C VAL A 83 22.76 -5.37 31.83
N GLU A 84 23.70 -6.31 31.95
CA GLU A 84 23.52 -7.48 32.82
C GLU A 84 23.43 -7.12 34.31
N LEU A 85 24.25 -6.17 34.77
CA LEU A 85 24.28 -5.73 36.18
C LEU A 85 23.04 -4.94 36.57
N ILE A 86 22.56 -4.08 35.67
CA ILE A 86 21.39 -3.23 35.88
C ILE A 86 20.10 -4.06 35.99
N ASN A 87 20.05 -5.26 35.42
CA ASN A 87 18.89 -6.15 35.54
C ASN A 87 18.88 -6.97 36.85
N GLY A 88 19.80 -6.69 37.78
CA GLY A 88 19.90 -7.35 39.09
C GLY A 88 19.12 -6.67 40.22
N PRO A 89 19.23 -7.19 41.46
CA PRO A 89 18.48 -6.71 42.64
C PRO A 89 18.85 -5.31 43.14
N ASP A 90 19.86 -4.68 42.53
CA ASP A 90 20.40 -3.37 42.94
C ASP A 90 20.31 -2.32 41.82
N GLN A 91 19.33 -2.53 40.94
CA GLN A 91 19.06 -1.72 39.76
C GLN A 91 18.97 -0.22 40.10
N ASP A 92 18.17 0.17 41.09
CA ASP A 92 17.93 1.57 41.44
C ASP A 92 19.21 2.34 41.78
N TYR A 93 20.18 1.68 42.42
CA TYR A 93 21.49 2.26 42.71
C TYR A 93 22.25 2.57 41.41
N TYR A 94 22.42 1.55 40.56
CA TYR A 94 23.16 1.69 39.32
C TYR A 94 22.52 2.72 38.37
N MET A 95 21.19 2.76 38.32
CA MET A 95 20.46 3.76 37.53
C MET A 95 20.71 5.18 38.01
N LYS A 96 20.73 5.40 39.33
CA LYS A 96 21.00 6.73 39.91
C LYS A 96 22.42 7.20 39.65
N GLU A 97 23.40 6.30 39.65
CA GLU A 97 24.79 6.65 39.32
C GLU A 97 24.95 6.95 37.82
N LEU A 98 24.28 6.21 36.93
CA LEU A 98 24.25 6.49 35.50
C LEU A 98 23.71 7.87 35.13
N GLN A 99 22.73 8.38 35.87
CA GLN A 99 22.18 9.73 35.66
C GLN A 99 23.21 10.84 35.82
N LYS A 100 24.28 10.58 36.60
CA LYS A 100 25.33 11.56 36.88
C LYS A 100 26.40 11.61 35.79
N CYS A 101 26.48 10.58 34.95
CA CYS A 101 27.45 10.48 33.87
C CYS A 101 27.04 11.33 32.66
N ASN A 102 28.00 11.82 31.89
CA ASN A 102 27.74 12.46 30.60
C ASN A 102 27.60 11.42 29.45
N GLY A 103 27.07 11.85 28.31
CA GLY A 103 27.04 11.03 27.10
C GLY A 103 25.96 9.92 27.06
N TRP A 104 26.28 8.77 26.45
CA TRP A 104 25.30 7.71 26.15
C TRP A 104 24.77 6.96 27.38
N LEU A 105 25.53 6.94 28.48
CA LEU A 105 25.13 6.33 29.75
C LEU A 105 23.93 7.05 30.38
N SER A 106 23.90 8.38 30.29
CA SER A 106 22.73 9.19 30.72
C SER A 106 21.47 8.84 29.91
N ILE A 107 21.63 8.54 28.60
CA ILE A 107 20.52 8.14 27.73
C ILE A 107 19.98 6.79 28.16
N TYR A 108 20.84 5.82 28.50
CA TYR A 108 20.39 4.53 29.02
C TYR A 108 19.55 4.70 30.29
N SER A 109 19.98 5.59 31.19
CA SER A 109 19.19 5.93 32.36
C SER A 109 17.82 6.53 32.03
N LEU A 110 17.78 7.53 31.14
CA LEU A 110 16.53 8.14 30.70
C LEU A 110 15.56 7.12 30.08
N ILE A 111 16.08 6.12 29.36
CA ILE A 111 15.27 5.04 28.76
C ILE A 111 14.61 4.18 29.85
N HIS A 112 15.38 3.80 30.87
CA HIS A 112 14.91 2.98 31.99
C HIS A 112 13.86 3.71 32.84
N ASP A 113 14.12 4.98 33.17
CA ASP A 113 13.18 5.87 33.88
C ASP A 113 11.96 6.24 33.04
N ARG A 114 11.85 5.70 31.82
CA ARG A 114 10.76 5.93 30.86
C ARG A 114 10.63 7.39 30.44
N LEU A 115 11.68 8.17 30.59
CA LEU A 115 11.79 9.56 30.12
C LEU A 115 12.14 9.58 28.62
N TYR A 116 11.31 8.89 27.83
CA TYR A 116 11.57 8.58 26.43
C TYR A 116 11.76 9.81 25.54
N TYR A 117 10.98 10.87 25.76
CA TYR A 117 11.16 12.11 25.01
C TYR A 117 12.57 12.68 25.20
N ASN A 118 13.04 12.74 26.45
CA ASN A 118 14.36 13.24 26.79
C ASN A 118 15.45 12.35 26.21
N ALA A 119 15.28 11.02 26.28
CA ALA A 119 16.20 10.07 25.66
C ALA A 119 16.30 10.29 24.14
N VAL A 120 15.17 10.45 23.44
CA VAL A 120 15.16 10.76 21.99
C VAL A 120 15.86 12.08 21.70
N GLN A 121 15.65 13.13 22.50
CA GLN A 121 16.38 14.40 22.30
C GLN A 121 17.89 14.22 22.53
N GLY A 122 18.28 13.50 23.60
CA GLY A 122 19.66 13.27 23.99
C GLY A 122 20.48 12.58 22.90
N VAL A 123 19.93 11.51 22.29
CA VAL A 123 20.60 10.72 21.25
C VAL A 123 21.03 11.57 20.05
N PHE A 124 20.30 12.63 19.72
CA PHE A 124 20.60 13.48 18.56
C PHE A 124 21.33 14.78 18.91
N ARG A 125 21.63 15.06 20.19
CA ARG A 125 22.49 16.20 20.56
C ARG A 125 23.93 15.97 20.15
N HIS A 126 24.44 14.75 20.36
CA HIS A 126 25.79 14.36 19.98
C HIS A 126 25.81 12.94 19.40
N PRO A 127 25.24 12.74 18.21
CA PRO A 127 24.98 11.39 17.68
C PRO A 127 26.24 10.56 17.41
N GLN A 128 27.37 11.22 17.17
CA GLN A 128 28.67 10.58 16.99
C GLN A 128 29.22 9.89 18.26
N TYR A 129 28.63 10.14 19.43
CA TYR A 129 29.07 9.57 20.72
C TYR A 129 28.09 8.55 21.30
N ILE A 130 27.07 8.16 20.55
CA ILE A 130 26.08 7.20 21.01
C ILE A 130 26.28 5.87 20.27
N PRO A 131 26.45 4.74 20.99
CA PRO A 131 26.53 3.44 20.37
C PRO A 131 25.22 3.11 19.64
N ASN A 132 25.32 2.40 18.52
CA ASN A 132 24.16 1.98 17.73
C ASN A 132 23.20 1.11 18.56
N GLU A 133 23.74 0.25 19.41
CA GLU A 133 23.04 -0.64 20.34
C GLU A 133 22.15 0.16 21.31
N THR A 134 22.61 1.33 21.77
CA THR A 134 21.82 2.21 22.65
C THR A 134 20.62 2.79 21.91
N PHE A 135 20.79 3.17 20.65
CA PHE A 135 19.67 3.65 19.83
C PHE A 135 18.68 2.53 19.50
N GLU A 136 19.15 1.33 19.14
CA GLU A 136 18.27 0.17 18.93
C GLU A 136 17.50 -0.21 20.20
N TYR A 137 18.16 -0.17 21.36
CA TYR A 137 17.52 -0.40 22.65
C TYR A 137 16.43 0.65 22.93
N LEU A 138 16.71 1.94 22.70
CA LEU A 138 15.70 3.00 22.78
C LEU A 138 14.50 2.68 21.87
N CYS A 139 14.75 2.36 20.60
CA CYS A 139 13.70 1.97 19.65
C CYS A 139 12.86 0.81 20.18
N LEU A 140 13.49 -0.26 20.68
CA LEU A 140 12.80 -1.41 21.25
C LEU A 140 11.94 -1.04 22.46
N GLN A 141 12.43 -0.17 23.35
CA GLN A 141 11.68 0.30 24.52
C GLN A 141 10.51 1.20 24.12
N LEU A 142 10.68 2.07 23.13
CA LEU A 142 9.59 2.87 22.58
C LEU A 142 8.48 1.98 22.05
N LEU A 143 8.82 0.95 21.26
CA LEU A 143 7.83 0.00 20.73
C LEU A 143 7.19 -0.86 21.82
N LYS A 144 7.97 -1.31 22.82
CA LYS A 144 7.46 -2.11 23.95
C LYS A 144 6.45 -1.34 24.79
N ASN A 145 6.62 -0.02 24.93
CA ASN A 145 5.78 0.85 25.75
C ASN A 145 4.79 1.69 24.91
N ASP A 146 4.46 1.23 23.70
CA ASP A 146 3.46 1.82 22.80
C ASP A 146 3.71 3.30 22.43
N GLN A 147 4.97 3.74 22.48
CA GLN A 147 5.40 5.10 22.13
C GLN A 147 5.63 5.26 20.62
N LEU A 148 4.66 4.86 19.80
CA LEU A 148 4.79 4.76 18.34
C LEU A 148 5.11 6.10 17.66
N LYS A 149 4.55 7.21 18.16
CA LYS A 149 4.84 8.56 17.64
C LYS A 149 6.29 8.99 17.92
N LEU A 150 6.77 8.78 19.14
CA LEU A 150 8.15 9.09 19.52
C LEU A 150 9.15 8.19 18.78
N PHE A 151 8.79 6.93 18.52
CA PHE A 151 9.56 6.06 17.63
C PHE A 151 9.68 6.68 16.24
N MET A 152 8.58 7.11 15.65
CA MET A 152 8.57 7.75 14.34
C MET A 152 9.41 9.05 14.33
N ASP A 153 9.34 9.85 15.39
CA ASP A 153 10.15 11.07 15.54
C ASP A 153 11.65 10.75 15.63
N ALA A 154 12.02 9.68 16.33
CA ALA A 154 13.41 9.23 16.41
C ALA A 154 13.93 8.79 15.04
N ILE A 155 13.13 8.04 14.26
CA ILE A 155 13.49 7.61 12.91
C ILE A 155 13.53 8.81 11.94
N ASP A 156 12.60 9.78 12.05
CA ASP A 156 12.60 11.04 11.28
C ASP A 156 13.89 11.84 11.51
N LYS A 157 14.37 11.92 12.76
CA LYS A 157 15.63 12.61 13.10
C LYS A 157 16.89 11.88 12.64
N ASN A 158 16.88 10.54 12.63
CA ASN A 158 18.01 9.75 12.15
C ASN A 158 18.19 9.82 10.62
N SER A 159 17.08 9.95 9.89
CA SER A 159 17.03 9.78 8.43
C SER A 159 17.92 10.71 7.58
N PRO A 160 18.13 12.01 7.89
CA PRO A 160 18.91 12.89 7.01
C PRO A 160 20.38 12.48 6.89
N ASN A 161 20.95 11.95 7.98
CA ASN A 161 22.38 11.67 8.09
C ASN A 161 22.71 10.19 8.29
N HIS A 162 21.69 9.34 8.51
CA HIS A 162 21.84 7.88 8.73
C HIS A 162 22.85 7.57 9.84
N PHE A 163 22.78 8.30 10.96
CA PHE A 163 23.70 8.13 12.09
C PHE A 163 23.68 6.71 12.65
N TYR A 164 22.49 6.12 12.72
CA TYR A 164 22.27 4.78 13.28
C TYR A 164 21.65 3.82 12.26
N LYS A 165 22.06 2.56 12.34
CA LYS A 165 21.42 1.43 11.64
C LYS A 165 20.38 0.81 12.57
N VAL A 166 19.15 0.71 12.07
CA VAL A 166 18.04 0.06 12.78
C VAL A 166 17.74 -1.27 12.11
N SER A 167 17.70 -2.33 12.91
CA SER A 167 17.42 -3.67 12.44
C SER A 167 16.02 -3.81 11.84
N GLN A 168 15.94 -4.70 10.86
CA GLN A 168 14.71 -5.08 10.18
C GLN A 168 13.60 -5.47 11.17
N ASN A 169 13.94 -6.27 12.20
CA ASN A 169 12.99 -6.75 13.20
C ASN A 169 12.30 -5.60 13.96
N ILE A 170 12.99 -4.49 14.21
CA ILE A 170 12.42 -3.31 14.88
C ILE A 170 11.38 -2.66 13.98
N TYR A 171 11.69 -2.47 12.70
CA TYR A 171 10.73 -1.90 11.74
C TYR A 171 9.51 -2.80 11.53
N GLU A 172 9.70 -4.11 11.42
CA GLU A 172 8.58 -5.05 11.32
C GLU A 172 7.69 -5.01 12.56
N LYS A 173 8.29 -4.96 13.75
CA LYS A 173 7.55 -4.82 15.01
C LYS A 173 6.74 -3.53 15.04
N PHE A 174 7.32 -2.42 14.60
CA PHE A 174 6.60 -1.14 14.48
C PHE A 174 5.40 -1.25 13.52
N ILE A 175 5.59 -1.85 12.35
CA ILE A 175 4.50 -2.05 11.36
C ILE A 175 3.37 -2.88 11.97
N ARG A 176 3.70 -4.00 12.61
CA ARG A 176 2.71 -4.88 13.27
C ARG A 176 1.95 -4.14 14.37
N LEU A 177 2.65 -3.40 15.23
CA LEU A 177 2.02 -2.58 16.26
C LEU A 177 1.12 -1.51 15.65
N CYS A 178 1.52 -0.84 14.56
CA CYS A 178 0.65 0.12 13.89
C CYS A 178 -0.63 -0.52 13.36
N ILE A 179 -0.56 -1.75 12.81
CA ILE A 179 -1.73 -2.49 12.34
C ILE A 179 -2.62 -2.88 13.54
N GLU A 180 -2.04 -3.45 14.60
CA GLU A 180 -2.75 -3.89 15.81
C GLU A 180 -3.45 -2.72 16.52
N ARG A 181 -2.77 -1.57 16.61
CA ARG A 181 -3.27 -0.34 17.26
C ARG A 181 -4.05 0.57 16.31
N ARG A 182 -4.31 0.12 15.08
CA ARG A 182 -4.97 0.88 14.01
C ARG A 182 -4.44 2.32 13.81
N GLN A 183 -3.12 2.46 13.79
CA GLN A 183 -2.42 3.72 13.52
C GLN A 183 -2.17 3.89 12.01
N ASP A 184 -3.22 4.12 11.22
CA ASP A 184 -3.11 4.14 9.76
C ASP A 184 -2.36 5.36 9.22
N ASP A 185 -2.57 6.56 9.78
CA ASP A 185 -1.82 7.75 9.40
C ASP A 185 -0.31 7.61 9.67
N LEU A 186 0.04 7.03 10.82
CA LEU A 186 1.43 6.85 11.22
C LEU A 186 2.13 5.82 10.31
N LEU A 187 1.47 4.69 10.03
CA LEU A 187 1.99 3.68 9.11
C LEU A 187 2.08 4.21 7.68
N ALA A 188 1.11 5.00 7.23
CA ALA A 188 1.14 5.63 5.91
C ALA A 188 2.33 6.59 5.78
N LYS A 189 2.59 7.43 6.80
CA LYS A 189 3.76 8.31 6.86
C LYS A 189 5.06 7.50 6.82
N PHE A 190 5.14 6.42 7.58
CA PHE A 190 6.31 5.54 7.58
C PHE A 190 6.57 4.93 6.20
N ILE A 191 5.54 4.37 5.55
CA ILE A 191 5.67 3.75 4.24
C ILE A 191 6.09 4.77 3.18
N GLU A 192 5.49 5.95 3.19
CA GLU A 192 5.81 7.02 2.24
C GLU A 192 7.24 7.53 2.38
N LYS A 193 7.76 7.63 3.61
CA LYS A 193 9.11 8.16 3.83
C LYS A 193 10.21 7.10 3.68
N TYR A 194 9.95 5.87 4.12
CA TYR A 194 11.03 4.88 4.37
C TYR A 194 10.97 3.63 3.49
N ILE A 195 9.85 3.44 2.78
CA ILE A 195 9.62 2.25 1.97
C ILE A 195 9.36 2.64 0.51
N ILE A 196 8.74 3.80 0.24
CA ILE A 196 8.22 4.14 -1.10
C ILE A 196 8.35 5.64 -1.44
N TYR A 197 9.32 5.99 -2.29
CA TYR A 197 9.15 7.05 -3.29
C TYR A 197 9.09 6.44 -4.68
N THR A 198 7.95 6.58 -5.36
CA THR A 198 7.72 6.11 -6.74
C THR A 198 7.17 7.27 -7.56
N GLY A 199 8.02 8.27 -7.84
CA GLY A 199 7.80 9.14 -9.00
C GLY A 199 8.18 8.41 -10.28
N ASP A 200 7.77 8.94 -11.45
CA ASP A 200 8.02 8.33 -12.77
C ASP A 200 9.53 8.16 -13.08
N THR A 201 10.42 8.79 -12.31
CA THR A 201 11.88 8.84 -12.55
C THR A 201 12.75 8.41 -11.37
N GLU A 202 12.20 7.94 -10.24
CA GLU A 202 13.03 7.58 -9.08
C GLU A 202 12.98 6.09 -8.76
N VAL A 203 14.13 5.43 -8.98
CA VAL A 203 14.52 4.17 -8.36
C VAL A 203 14.28 4.30 -6.84
N ILE A 204 13.72 3.28 -6.19
CA ILE A 204 13.57 3.25 -4.73
C ILE A 204 14.95 3.56 -4.12
N LYS A 205 15.16 4.79 -3.64
CA LYS A 205 16.52 5.27 -3.31
C LYS A 205 17.08 4.57 -2.07
N TYR A 206 16.21 4.10 -1.17
CA TYR A 206 16.56 3.32 0.00
C TYR A 206 15.31 2.65 0.57
N GLN A 207 15.30 1.31 0.71
CA GLN A 207 14.32 0.63 1.57
C GLN A 207 14.95 0.52 2.95
N ALA A 208 14.48 1.32 3.92
CA ALA A 208 14.94 1.16 5.30
C ALA A 208 14.44 -0.16 5.92
N CYS A 209 13.39 -0.73 5.34
CA CYS A 209 12.76 -1.98 5.77
C CYS A 209 12.46 -2.85 4.55
N HIS A 210 12.94 -4.10 4.54
CA HIS A 210 12.53 -5.10 3.58
C HIS A 210 11.06 -5.45 3.80
N ILE A 211 10.24 -5.49 2.75
CA ILE A 211 8.86 -5.96 2.87
C ILE A 211 8.75 -7.30 2.17
N ASP A 212 8.68 -8.36 2.97
CA ASP A 212 8.31 -9.66 2.46
C ASP A 212 6.84 -9.69 2.01
N TRP A 213 6.46 -10.77 1.35
CA TRP A 213 5.12 -10.89 0.79
C TRP A 213 4.02 -10.85 1.86
N GLN A 214 4.24 -11.52 3.00
CA GLN A 214 3.23 -11.68 4.04
C GLN A 214 2.98 -10.36 4.79
N LEU A 215 4.05 -9.64 5.11
CA LEU A 215 3.98 -8.32 5.72
C LEU A 215 3.35 -7.32 4.75
N GLY A 216 3.72 -7.37 3.47
CA GLY A 216 3.11 -6.54 2.42
C GLY A 216 1.61 -6.77 2.25
N GLU A 217 1.16 -8.03 2.27
CA GLU A 217 -0.27 -8.35 2.27
C GLU A 217 -0.99 -7.86 3.53
N SER A 218 -0.35 -7.97 4.70
CA SER A 218 -0.91 -7.49 5.97
C SER A 218 -1.13 -5.96 5.93
N ILE A 219 -0.14 -5.21 5.44
CA ILE A 219 -0.23 -3.76 5.26
C ILE A 219 -1.35 -3.41 4.25
N LEU A 220 -1.42 -4.12 3.12
CA LEU A 220 -2.48 -3.90 2.11
C LEU A 220 -3.88 -4.12 2.68
N ASN A 221 -4.08 -5.24 3.38
CA ASN A 221 -5.37 -5.56 3.98
C ASN A 221 -5.75 -4.53 5.05
N PHE A 222 -4.77 -4.08 5.84
CA PHE A 222 -4.98 -3.03 6.83
C PHE A 222 -5.43 -1.71 6.21
N PHE A 223 -4.73 -1.17 5.20
CA PHE A 223 -5.15 0.07 4.55
C PHE A 223 -6.45 -0.06 3.77
N TYR A 224 -6.73 -1.23 3.20
CA TYR A 224 -8.04 -1.52 2.63
C TYR A 224 -9.13 -1.40 3.71
N SER A 225 -8.94 -2.03 4.87
CA SER A 225 -9.91 -2.01 5.97
C SER A 225 -10.12 -0.63 6.60
N CYS A 226 -9.10 0.23 6.59
CA CYS A 226 -9.19 1.61 7.08
C CYS A 226 -9.66 2.60 6.00
N GLY A 227 -9.83 2.15 4.75
CA GLY A 227 -10.22 3.05 3.65
C GLY A 227 -9.13 4.05 3.23
N ASN A 228 -7.86 3.84 3.58
CA ASN A 228 -6.77 4.75 3.21
C ASN A 228 -6.28 4.48 1.77
N ILE A 229 -6.96 5.09 0.78
CA ILE A 229 -6.76 4.81 -0.65
C ILE A 229 -5.34 5.16 -1.13
N LYS A 230 -4.75 6.25 -0.64
CA LYS A 230 -3.40 6.68 -1.02
C LYS A 230 -2.36 5.68 -0.56
N ALA A 231 -2.36 5.36 0.74
CA ALA A 231 -1.42 4.41 1.32
C ALA A 231 -1.58 3.02 0.69
N TYR A 232 -2.82 2.54 0.56
CA TYR A 232 -3.14 1.29 -0.15
C TYR A 232 -2.56 1.27 -1.58
N SER A 233 -2.74 2.36 -2.34
CA SER A 233 -2.28 2.43 -3.73
C SER A 233 -0.76 2.37 -3.84
N LYS A 234 -0.05 3.06 -2.93
CA LYS A 234 1.42 3.03 -2.88
C LYS A 234 1.93 1.64 -2.51
N THR A 235 1.41 1.03 -1.44
CA THR A 235 1.79 -0.33 -1.04
C THR A 235 1.49 -1.34 -2.15
N ALA A 236 0.36 -1.21 -2.86
CA ALA A 236 0.03 -2.12 -3.97
C ALA A 236 1.02 -1.96 -5.13
N ALA A 237 1.44 -0.74 -5.45
CA ALA A 237 2.45 -0.49 -6.47
C ALA A 237 3.79 -1.13 -6.09
N LEU A 238 4.23 -1.00 -4.83
CA LEU A 238 5.41 -1.67 -4.31
C LEU A 238 5.30 -3.20 -4.44
N MET A 239 4.20 -3.79 -3.98
CA MET A 239 3.98 -5.24 -4.06
C MET A 239 3.98 -5.75 -5.51
N ILE A 240 3.44 -4.97 -6.44
CA ILE A 240 3.52 -5.28 -7.89
C ILE A 240 4.96 -5.19 -8.40
N LEU A 241 5.76 -4.22 -7.94
CA LEU A 241 7.16 -4.09 -8.30
C LEU A 241 7.98 -5.27 -7.77
N LEU A 242 7.82 -5.62 -6.49
CA LEU A 242 8.46 -6.77 -5.86
C LEU A 242 8.06 -8.07 -6.57
N ALA A 243 6.77 -8.24 -6.88
CA ALA A 243 6.29 -9.40 -7.63
C ALA A 243 7.07 -9.56 -8.94
N LYS A 244 7.20 -8.49 -9.75
CA LYS A 244 7.89 -8.54 -11.05
C LYS A 244 9.37 -8.97 -10.96
N GLN A 245 10.03 -8.77 -9.83
CA GLN A 245 11.42 -9.15 -9.64
C GLN A 245 11.59 -10.67 -9.40
N LEU A 246 10.50 -11.38 -9.07
CA LEU A 246 10.54 -12.83 -8.87
C LEU A 246 10.53 -13.59 -10.22
N PRO A 247 11.13 -14.79 -10.31
CA PRO A 247 11.05 -15.63 -11.50
C PRO A 247 9.61 -16.05 -11.82
N LYS A 248 9.21 -16.06 -13.10
CA LYS A 248 7.86 -16.47 -13.58
C LYS A 248 6.69 -15.68 -12.96
N SER A 249 6.93 -14.46 -12.51
CA SER A 249 6.04 -13.65 -11.68
C SER A 249 4.99 -12.80 -12.38
N GLU A 250 4.96 -12.81 -13.71
CA GLU A 250 4.07 -11.93 -14.46
C GLU A 250 2.59 -12.22 -14.18
N LYS A 251 2.25 -13.50 -13.94
CA LYS A 251 0.91 -13.91 -13.51
C LYS A 251 0.54 -13.28 -12.16
N LEU A 252 1.44 -13.37 -11.18
CA LEU A 252 1.25 -12.82 -9.84
C LEU A 252 1.06 -11.29 -9.89
N ALA A 253 1.92 -10.59 -10.64
CA ALA A 253 1.79 -9.15 -10.82
C ALA A 253 0.46 -8.77 -11.53
N ARG A 254 -0.01 -9.56 -12.50
CA ARG A 254 -1.31 -9.37 -13.17
C ARG A 254 -2.48 -9.57 -12.21
N GLU A 255 -2.43 -10.62 -11.39
CA GLU A 255 -3.44 -10.91 -10.36
C GLU A 255 -3.51 -9.81 -9.30
N LEU A 256 -2.36 -9.34 -8.80
CA LEU A 256 -2.30 -8.20 -7.88
C LEU A 256 -2.87 -6.92 -8.49
N ARG A 257 -2.54 -6.60 -9.75
CA ARG A 257 -3.11 -5.44 -10.44
C ARG A 257 -4.63 -5.53 -10.53
N PHE A 258 -5.16 -6.72 -10.81
CA PHE A 258 -6.59 -6.94 -10.89
C PHE A 258 -7.25 -6.82 -9.51
N LYS A 259 -6.72 -7.49 -8.48
CA LYS A 259 -7.17 -7.39 -7.09
C LYS A 259 -7.18 -5.93 -6.61
N SER A 260 -6.09 -5.20 -6.85
CA SER A 260 -5.95 -3.79 -6.50
C SER A 260 -6.97 -2.90 -7.21
N ARG A 261 -7.31 -3.18 -8.48
CA ARG A 261 -8.37 -2.43 -9.18
C ARG A 261 -9.73 -2.65 -8.55
N VAL A 262 -10.08 -3.90 -8.22
CA VAL A 262 -11.37 -4.24 -7.59
C VAL A 262 -11.46 -3.61 -6.19
N GLN A 263 -10.44 -3.78 -5.36
CA GLN A 263 -10.41 -3.23 -4.00
C GLN A 263 -10.48 -1.70 -4.00
N LYS A 264 -9.74 -1.01 -4.88
CA LYS A 264 -9.84 0.46 -4.97
C LYS A 264 -11.21 0.92 -5.43
N LEU A 265 -11.83 0.25 -6.40
CA LEU A 265 -13.20 0.59 -6.79
C LEU A 265 -14.15 0.49 -5.59
N GLN A 266 -14.02 -0.55 -4.77
CA GLN A 266 -14.83 -0.69 -3.56
C GLN A 266 -14.55 0.45 -2.57
N MET A 267 -13.28 0.74 -2.25
CA MET A 267 -12.94 1.84 -1.34
C MET A 267 -13.48 3.20 -1.83
N TYR A 268 -13.43 3.47 -3.14
CA TYR A 268 -14.03 4.67 -3.71
C TYR A 268 -15.56 4.66 -3.60
N THR A 269 -16.19 3.51 -3.80
CA THR A 269 -17.64 3.33 -3.67
C THR A 269 -18.10 3.57 -2.23
N ASP A 270 -17.37 3.04 -1.26
CA ASP A 270 -17.66 3.23 0.16
C ASP A 270 -17.49 4.70 0.59
N LYS A 271 -16.50 5.42 0.03
CA LYS A 271 -16.25 6.83 0.36
C LYS A 271 -17.15 7.84 -0.34
N LEU A 272 -17.55 7.57 -1.59
CA LEU A 272 -18.23 8.56 -2.45
C LEU A 272 -19.68 8.20 -2.74
N GLY A 273 -20.08 6.97 -2.45
CA GLY A 273 -21.32 6.40 -2.92
C GLY A 273 -21.20 5.88 -4.37
N PRO A 274 -22.02 4.88 -4.73
CA PRO A 274 -21.96 4.21 -6.02
C PRO A 274 -22.38 5.11 -7.19
N TYR A 275 -23.33 6.04 -6.97
CA TYR A 275 -23.76 6.98 -8.02
C TYR A 275 -22.63 7.93 -8.42
N THR A 276 -21.98 8.58 -7.46
CA THR A 276 -20.84 9.48 -7.70
C THR A 276 -19.69 8.77 -8.41
N VAL A 277 -19.44 7.49 -8.07
CA VAL A 277 -18.44 6.64 -8.75
C VAL A 277 -18.76 6.40 -10.22
N LEU A 278 -20.04 6.23 -10.56
CA LEU A 278 -20.51 6.14 -11.95
C LEU A 278 -20.39 7.50 -12.65
N GLU A 279 -20.98 8.53 -12.06
CA GLU A 279 -21.07 9.88 -12.61
C GLU A 279 -19.68 10.50 -12.89
N ASN A 280 -18.67 10.22 -12.07
CA ASN A 280 -17.31 10.75 -12.29
C ASN A 280 -16.45 9.84 -13.19
N GLY A 281 -17.00 8.74 -13.71
CA GLY A 281 -16.33 7.88 -14.67
C GLY A 281 -15.36 6.86 -14.07
N MET A 282 -15.28 6.78 -12.73
CA MET A 282 -14.34 5.87 -12.08
C MET A 282 -14.59 4.43 -12.49
N PHE A 283 -15.85 4.00 -12.41
CA PHE A 283 -16.24 2.62 -12.69
C PHE A 283 -15.75 2.17 -14.08
N HIS A 284 -16.04 2.99 -15.10
CA HIS A 284 -15.57 2.77 -16.47
C HIS A 284 -14.03 2.72 -16.53
N LYS A 285 -13.35 3.71 -15.93
CA LYS A 285 -11.88 3.76 -15.94
C LYS A 285 -11.25 2.53 -15.24
N PHE A 286 -11.86 1.96 -14.20
CA PHE A 286 -11.38 0.71 -13.60
C PHE A 286 -11.48 -0.49 -14.55
N GLY A 287 -12.35 -0.42 -15.57
CA GLY A 287 -12.37 -1.34 -16.71
C GLY A 287 -12.87 -2.74 -16.38
N LEU A 288 -13.66 -2.90 -15.31
CA LEU A 288 -14.11 -4.22 -14.85
C LEU A 288 -15.13 -4.85 -15.80
N ILE A 289 -15.99 -4.06 -16.44
CA ILE A 289 -16.98 -4.57 -17.41
C ILE A 289 -16.30 -5.20 -18.63
N ALA A 290 -15.27 -4.57 -19.17
CA ALA A 290 -14.55 -5.08 -20.35
C ALA A 290 -13.63 -6.27 -20.02
N ASN A 291 -13.32 -6.52 -18.75
CA ASN A 291 -12.38 -7.54 -18.34
C ASN A 291 -13.04 -8.93 -18.30
N LYS A 292 -12.57 -9.87 -19.13
CA LYS A 292 -13.09 -11.25 -19.18
C LYS A 292 -12.94 -12.00 -17.84
N ASN A 293 -11.93 -11.69 -17.04
CA ASN A 293 -11.67 -12.34 -15.75
C ASN A 293 -12.55 -11.79 -14.61
N ALA A 294 -13.19 -10.64 -14.81
CA ALA A 294 -14.09 -10.07 -13.82
C ALA A 294 -15.40 -10.87 -13.77
N LYS A 295 -15.54 -11.72 -12.75
CA LYS A 295 -16.80 -12.41 -12.41
C LYS A 295 -17.76 -11.48 -11.67
N PHE A 296 -19.06 -11.59 -11.96
CA PHE A 296 -20.11 -10.78 -11.32
C PHE A 296 -20.12 -10.99 -9.80
N ASP A 297 -20.35 -12.21 -9.34
CA ASP A 297 -20.51 -12.52 -7.91
C ASP A 297 -19.30 -12.15 -7.04
N LYS A 298 -18.09 -12.23 -7.62
CA LYS A 298 -16.85 -11.97 -6.87
C LYS A 298 -16.42 -10.51 -6.89
N HIS A 299 -16.68 -9.78 -7.97
CA HIS A 299 -16.05 -8.46 -8.17
C HIS A 299 -17.03 -7.33 -8.46
N LEU A 300 -18.21 -7.62 -9.01
CA LEU A 300 -19.21 -6.60 -9.36
C LEU A 300 -20.39 -6.56 -8.39
N LYS A 301 -20.71 -7.69 -7.76
CA LYS A 301 -21.80 -7.81 -6.79
C LYS A 301 -21.66 -6.86 -5.59
N PRO A 302 -20.45 -6.65 -5.00
CA PRO A 302 -20.29 -5.64 -3.94
C PRO A 302 -20.73 -4.24 -4.39
N PHE A 303 -20.30 -3.80 -5.58
CA PHE A 303 -20.73 -2.54 -6.16
C PHE A 303 -22.25 -2.51 -6.45
N ALA A 304 -22.80 -3.61 -6.98
CA ALA A 304 -24.23 -3.72 -7.26
C ALA A 304 -25.07 -3.64 -5.97
N ASN A 305 -24.60 -4.24 -4.87
CA ASN A 305 -25.21 -4.12 -3.56
C ASN A 305 -25.19 -2.67 -3.06
N SER A 306 -24.04 -1.97 -3.18
CA SER A 306 -23.97 -0.55 -2.84
C SER A 306 -24.97 0.27 -3.67
N LEU A 307 -25.06 0.03 -4.98
CA LEU A 307 -26.00 0.70 -5.87
C LEU A 307 -27.46 0.41 -5.49
N PHE A 308 -27.77 -0.83 -5.12
CA PHE A 308 -29.07 -1.19 -4.55
C PHE A 308 -29.36 -0.40 -3.27
N SER A 309 -28.42 -0.35 -2.32
CA SER A 309 -28.60 0.41 -1.08
C SER A 309 -28.85 1.89 -1.33
N TYR A 310 -28.18 2.48 -2.32
CA TYR A 310 -28.38 3.88 -2.72
C TYR A 310 -29.79 4.14 -3.27
N TYR A 311 -30.32 3.22 -4.07
CA TYR A 311 -31.65 3.32 -4.70
C TYR A 311 -32.76 2.57 -3.95
N LYS A 312 -32.51 2.14 -2.71
CA LYS A 312 -33.46 1.31 -1.96
C LYS A 312 -34.80 2.02 -1.75
N ASP A 313 -34.73 3.29 -1.39
CA ASP A 313 -35.89 4.12 -1.04
C ASP A 313 -36.23 5.16 -2.14
N GLN A 314 -35.65 5.02 -3.34
CA GLN A 314 -35.85 5.93 -4.47
C GLN A 314 -36.50 5.19 -5.64
N GLN A 315 -37.40 5.80 -6.39
CA GLN A 315 -37.93 5.18 -7.60
C GLN A 315 -36.85 5.13 -8.69
N LEU A 316 -36.56 3.94 -9.20
CA LEU A 316 -35.57 3.75 -10.27
C LEU A 316 -36.31 3.71 -11.61
N THR A 317 -36.36 4.84 -12.31
CA THR A 317 -37.04 4.95 -13.61
C THR A 317 -36.24 4.25 -14.72
N LEU A 318 -36.90 3.95 -15.84
CA LEU A 318 -36.25 3.42 -17.05
C LEU A 318 -35.10 4.33 -17.53
N GLU A 319 -35.34 5.64 -17.57
CA GLU A 319 -34.35 6.65 -17.97
C GLU A 319 -33.12 6.61 -17.06
N THR A 320 -33.34 6.54 -15.74
CA THR A 320 -32.26 6.41 -14.77
C THR A 320 -31.47 5.11 -14.99
N CYS A 321 -32.15 3.99 -15.26
CA CYS A 321 -31.50 2.72 -15.53
C CYS A 321 -30.59 2.79 -16.78
N ILE A 322 -31.09 3.38 -17.86
CA ILE A 322 -30.32 3.57 -19.09
C ILE A 322 -29.11 4.47 -18.82
N LEU A 323 -29.32 5.59 -18.13
CA LEU A 323 -28.25 6.52 -17.76
C LEU A 323 -27.14 5.84 -16.94
N LEU A 324 -27.50 5.01 -15.95
CA LEU A 324 -26.51 4.27 -15.16
C LEU A 324 -25.71 3.27 -16.02
N ILE A 325 -26.35 2.61 -16.99
CA ILE A 325 -25.65 1.75 -17.95
C ILE A 325 -24.69 2.59 -18.80
N GLU A 326 -25.11 3.76 -19.29
CA GLU A 326 -24.26 4.66 -20.07
C GLU A 326 -23.05 5.14 -19.25
N TYR A 327 -23.26 5.47 -17.97
CA TYR A 327 -22.17 5.84 -17.05
C TYR A 327 -21.18 4.71 -16.81
N MET A 328 -21.66 3.48 -16.66
CA MET A 328 -20.79 2.30 -16.54
C MET A 328 -19.91 2.07 -17.78
N HIS A 329 -20.36 2.53 -18.95
CA HIS A 329 -19.59 2.51 -20.20
C HIS A 329 -18.74 3.76 -20.43
N GLY A 330 -18.87 4.78 -19.59
CA GLY A 330 -18.05 6.00 -19.62
C GLY A 330 -18.44 6.99 -20.72
N LEU A 331 -19.65 6.87 -21.29
CA LEU A 331 -20.12 7.69 -22.41
C LEU A 331 -20.23 9.19 -22.06
N HIS A 332 -20.30 9.53 -20.78
CA HIS A 332 -20.34 10.90 -20.26
C HIS A 332 -18.95 11.48 -19.92
N THR A 333 -17.90 10.67 -19.89
CA THR A 333 -16.59 11.08 -19.32
C THR A 333 -15.67 11.79 -20.28
N GLN A 334 -15.94 11.71 -21.60
CA GLN A 334 -15.11 12.36 -22.62
C GLN A 334 -15.15 13.90 -22.52
N GLU A 335 -16.15 14.47 -21.82
CA GLU A 335 -16.39 15.93 -21.76
C GLU A 335 -16.17 16.57 -20.37
N PHE A 336 -16.05 15.78 -19.30
CA PHE A 336 -16.07 16.32 -17.93
C PHE A 336 -14.67 16.59 -17.36
N LYS A 337 -14.33 17.88 -17.14
CA LYS A 337 -13.00 18.32 -16.62
C LYS A 337 -12.66 17.78 -15.24
N GLU A 338 -13.66 17.50 -14.41
CA GLU A 338 -13.51 17.01 -13.03
C GLU A 338 -13.60 15.48 -12.95
N SER A 339 -13.67 14.79 -14.10
CA SER A 339 -13.71 13.33 -14.17
C SER A 339 -12.47 12.65 -13.58
N PHE A 340 -12.64 11.36 -13.28
CA PHE A 340 -11.58 10.54 -12.73
C PHE A 340 -10.39 10.34 -13.69
N SER A 341 -9.20 10.68 -13.19
CA SER A 341 -7.91 10.47 -13.83
C SER A 341 -7.01 9.61 -12.95
N LYS A 342 -6.67 8.42 -13.45
CA LYS A 342 -5.72 7.50 -12.78
C LYS A 342 -4.31 8.07 -12.62
N LYS A 343 -3.95 9.10 -13.39
CA LYS A 343 -2.62 9.69 -13.36
C LYS A 343 -2.41 10.56 -12.12
N LEU A 344 -3.48 11.16 -11.61
CA LEU A 344 -3.40 12.07 -10.47
C LEU A 344 -3.09 11.32 -9.18
N ASN A 345 -2.40 12.01 -8.26
CA ASN A 345 -2.35 11.61 -6.86
C ASN A 345 -3.79 11.33 -6.33
N PRO A 346 -4.03 10.20 -5.63
CA PRO A 346 -5.36 9.84 -5.13
C PRO A 346 -6.07 10.92 -4.32
N ASP A 347 -5.34 11.70 -3.50
CA ASP A 347 -5.93 12.77 -2.69
C ASP A 347 -6.41 13.91 -3.60
N ILE A 348 -5.59 14.33 -4.56
CA ILE A 348 -5.98 15.36 -5.54
C ILE A 348 -7.14 14.88 -6.40
N GLN A 349 -7.12 13.61 -6.79
CA GLN A 349 -8.23 13.01 -7.52
C GLN A 349 -9.52 13.10 -6.69
N MET A 350 -9.43 12.81 -5.39
CA MET A 350 -10.56 12.94 -4.47
C MET A 350 -11.05 14.39 -4.36
N ALA A 351 -10.14 15.35 -4.18
CA ALA A 351 -10.49 16.76 -4.10
C ALA A 351 -11.20 17.29 -5.35
N ARG A 352 -10.85 16.81 -6.55
CA ARG A 352 -11.57 17.16 -7.79
C ARG A 352 -13.03 16.71 -7.75
N ILE A 353 -13.27 15.50 -7.26
CA ILE A 353 -14.63 14.94 -7.18
C ILE A 353 -15.41 15.64 -6.08
N TYR A 354 -14.81 15.85 -4.90
CA TYR A 354 -15.43 16.63 -3.84
C TYR A 354 -15.82 18.03 -4.32
N ARG A 355 -14.96 18.70 -5.09
CA ARG A 355 -15.31 20.00 -5.70
C ARG A 355 -16.54 19.92 -6.59
N SER A 356 -16.66 18.87 -7.41
CA SER A 356 -17.85 18.64 -8.25
C SER A 356 -19.09 18.43 -7.39
N VAL A 357 -19.01 17.57 -6.38
CA VAL A 357 -20.12 17.28 -5.44
C VAL A 357 -20.56 18.56 -4.71
N ILE A 358 -19.62 19.32 -4.16
CA ILE A 358 -19.88 20.59 -3.44
C ILE A 358 -20.59 21.60 -4.35
N ARG A 359 -20.25 21.66 -5.64
CA ARG A 359 -20.88 22.60 -6.57
C ARG A 359 -22.29 22.21 -6.99
N LYS A 360 -22.59 20.92 -7.01
CA LYS A 360 -23.89 20.38 -7.45
C LYS A 360 -24.89 20.19 -6.33
N THR A 361 -24.43 20.22 -5.07
CA THR A 361 -25.25 19.95 -3.88
C THR A 361 -25.46 21.25 -3.12
N ALA A 362 -26.71 21.57 -2.78
CA ALA A 362 -27.02 22.78 -2.01
C ALA A 362 -26.39 22.74 -0.60
N ASP A 363 -26.53 21.60 0.10
CA ASP A 363 -25.96 21.35 1.43
C ASP A 363 -25.06 20.10 1.41
N PRO A 364 -23.80 20.21 0.96
CA PRO A 364 -22.89 19.07 0.91
C PRO A 364 -22.48 18.62 2.32
N ASP A 365 -22.21 17.32 2.47
CA ASP A 365 -21.77 16.72 3.73
C ASP A 365 -20.57 17.49 4.34
N PRO A 366 -20.64 17.90 5.62
CA PRO A 366 -19.54 18.59 6.30
C PRO A 366 -18.19 17.86 6.23
N LEU A 367 -18.21 16.52 6.23
CA LEU A 367 -17.02 15.71 6.09
C LEU A 367 -16.38 15.83 4.70
N ILE A 368 -17.19 15.94 3.65
CA ILE A 368 -16.72 16.20 2.28
C ILE A 368 -16.07 17.58 2.19
N LEU A 369 -16.70 18.61 2.77
CA LEU A 369 -16.16 19.97 2.81
C LEU A 369 -14.81 20.04 3.56
N LYS A 370 -14.74 19.41 4.74
CA LYS A 370 -13.52 19.34 5.54
C LYS A 370 -12.41 18.63 4.78
N ASN A 371 -12.66 17.42 4.27
CA ASN A 371 -11.66 16.64 3.53
C ASN A 371 -11.17 17.38 2.27
N TYR A 372 -12.07 18.05 1.54
CA TYR A 372 -11.69 18.90 0.41
C TYR A 372 -10.72 20.00 0.85
N THR A 373 -11.08 20.74 1.91
CA THR A 373 -10.28 21.85 2.43
C THR A 373 -8.90 21.39 2.89
N ASP A 374 -8.83 20.29 3.64
CA ASP A 374 -7.59 19.71 4.14
C ASP A 374 -6.66 19.30 2.98
N ILE A 375 -7.19 18.65 1.95
CA ILE A 375 -6.42 18.25 0.76
C ILE A 375 -5.89 19.47 0.00
N ILE A 376 -6.71 20.51 -0.18
CA ILE A 376 -6.29 21.73 -0.88
C ILE A 376 -5.21 22.48 -0.09
N ASN A 377 -5.37 22.59 1.24
CA ASN A 377 -4.35 23.17 2.11
C ASN A 377 -3.03 22.40 2.02
N MET A 378 -3.09 21.07 2.10
CA MET A 378 -1.91 20.21 1.93
C MET A 378 -1.25 20.38 0.55
N ALA A 379 -2.04 20.49 -0.51
CA ALA A 379 -1.53 20.66 -1.88
C ALA A 379 -0.87 22.04 -2.13
N ASN A 380 -1.31 23.06 -1.39
CA ASN A 380 -0.76 24.41 -1.45
C ASN A 380 0.56 24.54 -0.67
N ASP A 381 0.81 23.67 0.32
CA ASP A 381 2.08 23.63 1.04
C ASP A 381 3.24 23.23 0.11
N LYS A 382 4.30 24.04 0.09
CA LYS A 382 5.50 23.84 -0.74
C LYS A 382 6.27 22.57 -0.35
N ASN A 383 6.11 22.10 0.89
CA ASN A 383 6.78 20.89 1.39
C ASN A 383 6.14 19.61 0.84
N ASN A 384 4.88 19.66 0.40
CA ASN A 384 4.13 18.49 -0.07
C ASN A 384 4.21 18.33 -1.60
N LYS A 385 5.43 18.25 -2.14
CA LYS A 385 5.67 18.16 -3.61
C LYS A 385 4.94 17.00 -4.27
N HIS A 386 4.80 15.86 -3.57
CA HIS A 386 4.10 14.66 -4.04
C HIS A 386 2.60 14.87 -4.34
N MET A 387 1.99 15.94 -3.80
CA MET A 387 0.61 16.32 -4.11
C MET A 387 0.47 16.88 -5.53
N LYS A 388 1.58 17.24 -6.19
CA LYS A 388 1.58 17.77 -7.56
C LYS A 388 1.93 16.72 -8.61
N ASP A 389 2.11 15.47 -8.20
CA ASP A 389 2.48 14.37 -9.09
C ASP A 389 1.33 13.98 -10.03
N GLY A 390 1.70 13.65 -11.26
CA GLY A 390 0.78 13.06 -12.23
C GLY A 390 -0.31 14.01 -12.74
N LEU A 391 -0.05 15.32 -12.71
CA LEU A 391 -0.88 16.31 -13.40
C LEU A 391 -1.11 15.85 -14.84
N PRO A 392 -2.38 15.73 -15.29
CA PRO A 392 -2.65 15.27 -16.64
C PRO A 392 -2.08 16.28 -17.63
N VAL A 393 -1.03 15.88 -18.35
CA VAL A 393 -0.54 16.62 -19.52
C VAL A 393 -1.72 16.79 -20.47
N ARG A 394 -1.96 18.04 -20.90
CA ARG A 394 -3.04 18.37 -21.83
C ARG A 394 -2.79 17.59 -23.12
N ARG A 395 -3.53 16.49 -23.31
CA ARG A 395 -3.40 15.64 -24.51
C ARG A 395 -3.73 16.48 -25.74
N THR A 396 -2.87 16.42 -26.75
CA THR A 396 -3.13 17.02 -28.05
C THR A 396 -4.32 16.32 -28.70
N GLN A 397 -5.06 17.01 -29.59
CA GLN A 397 -6.19 16.42 -30.32
C GLN A 397 -5.79 15.10 -30.98
N ASN A 398 -4.61 15.05 -31.61
CA ASN A 398 -4.10 13.86 -32.30
C ASN A 398 -3.86 12.64 -31.38
N GLN A 399 -3.57 12.85 -30.08
CA GLN A 399 -3.46 11.76 -29.11
C GLN A 399 -4.82 11.26 -28.58
N ARG A 400 -5.88 12.05 -28.74
CA ARG A 400 -7.25 11.61 -28.44
C ARG A 400 -7.74 10.70 -29.57
N PHE A 401 -7.52 11.11 -30.81
CA PHE A 401 -7.89 10.34 -32.00
C PHE A 401 -7.13 9.01 -32.12
N SER A 402 -5.82 8.94 -31.84
CA SER A 402 -5.06 7.69 -32.02
C SER A 402 -5.42 6.54 -31.06
N GLU A 403 -5.92 6.85 -29.84
CA GLU A 403 -6.42 5.84 -28.89
C GLU A 403 -7.89 5.46 -29.20
N GLU A 404 -8.64 6.34 -29.85
CA GLU A 404 -10.05 6.14 -30.23
C GLU A 404 -10.19 5.42 -31.59
N GLU A 405 -9.27 5.64 -32.54
CA GLU A 405 -9.21 4.99 -33.86
C GLU A 405 -8.60 3.58 -33.83
N ALA A 406 -7.93 3.19 -32.73
CA ALA A 406 -7.44 1.81 -32.53
C ALA A 406 -8.58 0.80 -32.24
N LEU A 407 -9.82 1.27 -32.15
CA LEU A 407 -11.03 0.45 -32.09
C LEU A 407 -11.72 0.51 -33.46
N ASN A 408 -11.71 -0.60 -34.19
CA ASN A 408 -12.53 -0.76 -35.40
C ASN A 408 -13.98 -0.30 -35.13
N PRO A 409 -14.57 0.58 -35.96
CA PRO A 409 -15.96 1.03 -35.79
C PRO A 409 -16.96 -0.12 -35.69
N ASP A 410 -16.67 -1.26 -36.34
CA ASP A 410 -17.50 -2.46 -36.34
C ASP A 410 -17.32 -3.37 -35.09
N ASP A 411 -16.26 -3.17 -34.29
CA ASP A 411 -15.98 -3.93 -33.05
C ASP A 411 -16.55 -3.25 -31.78
N ILE A 412 -17.03 -2.02 -31.90
CA ILE A 412 -17.61 -1.25 -30.79
C ILE A 412 -19.11 -1.58 -30.70
N LYS A 413 -19.45 -2.73 -30.13
CA LYS A 413 -20.74 -2.81 -29.43
C LYS A 413 -20.65 -1.90 -28.20
N PRO A 414 -21.39 -0.77 -28.15
CA PRO A 414 -21.20 0.23 -27.11
C PRO A 414 -21.53 -0.32 -25.73
N PHE A 415 -22.46 -1.28 -25.67
CA PHE A 415 -22.91 -1.88 -24.42
C PHE A 415 -22.39 -3.30 -24.24
N LYS A 416 -21.98 -3.62 -23.02
CA LYS A 416 -21.55 -4.94 -22.55
C LYS A 416 -22.57 -5.50 -21.57
N PRO A 417 -22.81 -6.83 -21.57
CA PRO A 417 -23.90 -7.44 -20.80
C PRO A 417 -23.74 -7.29 -19.29
N LYS A 418 -22.51 -7.18 -18.78
CA LYS A 418 -22.25 -7.00 -17.34
C LYS A 418 -22.87 -5.73 -16.76
N ALA A 419 -22.99 -4.64 -17.53
CA ALA A 419 -23.66 -3.44 -17.04
C ALA A 419 -25.16 -3.68 -16.85
N LEU A 420 -25.80 -4.32 -17.83
CA LEU A 420 -27.21 -4.71 -17.74
C LEU A 420 -27.41 -5.68 -16.56
N GLN A 421 -26.51 -6.65 -16.37
CA GLN A 421 -26.55 -7.58 -15.24
C GLN A 421 -26.55 -6.86 -13.89
N ILE A 422 -25.74 -5.80 -13.73
CA ILE A 422 -25.71 -5.00 -12.49
C ILE A 422 -27.08 -4.35 -12.24
N ILE A 423 -27.66 -3.69 -13.25
CA ILE A 423 -28.95 -2.99 -13.06
C ILE A 423 -30.11 -3.97 -12.85
N LEU A 424 -30.15 -5.07 -13.61
CA LEU A 424 -31.15 -6.12 -13.39
C LEU A 424 -31.05 -6.72 -11.99
N TYR A 425 -29.83 -6.91 -11.48
CA TYR A 425 -29.61 -7.37 -10.11
C TYR A 425 -30.14 -6.35 -9.09
N VAL A 426 -29.90 -5.05 -9.28
CA VAL A 426 -30.45 -4.00 -8.41
C VAL A 426 -31.97 -4.03 -8.40
N LEU A 427 -32.61 -4.10 -9.57
CA LEU A 427 -34.07 -4.20 -9.69
C LEU A 427 -34.61 -5.47 -9.02
N HIS A 428 -33.91 -6.60 -9.18
CA HIS A 428 -34.26 -7.88 -8.57
C HIS A 428 -34.19 -7.84 -7.04
N GLU A 429 -33.12 -7.28 -6.46
CA GLU A 429 -33.02 -7.12 -5.01
C GLU A 429 -34.04 -6.13 -4.46
N ARG A 430 -34.41 -5.09 -5.22
CA ARG A 430 -35.54 -4.23 -4.86
C ARG A 430 -36.86 -5.00 -4.85
N ALA A 431 -37.17 -5.73 -5.91
CA ALA A 431 -38.38 -6.54 -6.02
C ALA A 431 -38.53 -7.52 -4.84
N LYS A 432 -37.44 -8.19 -4.43
CA LYS A 432 -37.43 -9.06 -3.24
C LYS A 432 -37.77 -8.37 -1.92
N ASN A 433 -37.46 -7.07 -1.80
CA ASN A 433 -37.72 -6.31 -0.58
C ASN A 433 -39.16 -5.76 -0.52
N VAL A 434 -39.95 -5.91 -1.59
CA VAL A 434 -41.36 -5.55 -1.60
C VAL A 434 -42.15 -6.61 -0.84
N LYS A 435 -42.79 -6.21 0.27
CA LYS A 435 -43.49 -7.13 1.18
C LYS A 435 -44.77 -7.73 0.59
N ILE A 436 -45.40 -7.06 -0.36
CA ILE A 436 -46.70 -7.43 -0.92
C ILE A 436 -46.51 -7.90 -2.37
N PRO A 437 -46.67 -9.21 -2.66
CA PRO A 437 -46.44 -9.79 -3.99
C PRO A 437 -47.38 -9.31 -5.12
N GLN A 438 -48.47 -8.62 -4.77
CA GLN A 438 -49.47 -8.08 -5.70
C GLN A 438 -49.47 -6.55 -5.74
N SER A 439 -48.46 -5.90 -5.14
CA SER A 439 -48.39 -4.45 -5.11
C SER A 439 -48.08 -3.85 -6.48
N ASP A 440 -48.61 -2.65 -6.72
CA ASP A 440 -48.27 -1.84 -7.89
C ASP A 440 -46.77 -1.51 -7.93
N GLU A 441 -46.13 -1.33 -6.77
CA GLU A 441 -44.68 -1.12 -6.67
C GLU A 441 -43.89 -2.30 -7.28
N LEU A 442 -44.22 -3.54 -6.92
CA LEU A 442 -43.56 -4.71 -7.48
C LEU A 442 -43.79 -4.82 -8.98
N ARG A 443 -45.03 -4.55 -9.43
CA ARG A 443 -45.37 -4.52 -10.85
C ARG A 443 -44.55 -3.49 -11.60
N ASP A 444 -44.41 -2.27 -11.08
CA ASP A 444 -43.66 -1.18 -11.70
C ASP A 444 -42.17 -1.49 -11.82
N ILE A 445 -41.57 -2.14 -10.80
CA ILE A 445 -40.18 -2.61 -10.85
C ILE A 445 -40.00 -3.63 -11.99
N ILE A 446 -40.92 -4.60 -12.10
CA ILE A 446 -40.87 -5.63 -13.14
C ILE A 446 -41.07 -5.02 -14.52
N VAL A 447 -42.03 -4.11 -14.69
CA VAL A 447 -42.27 -3.40 -15.95
C VAL A 447 -41.03 -2.61 -16.36
N THR A 448 -40.40 -1.89 -15.44
CA THR A 448 -39.15 -1.17 -15.68
C THR A 448 -38.04 -2.12 -16.14
N ALA A 449 -37.88 -3.26 -15.49
CA ALA A 449 -36.89 -4.27 -15.87
C ALA A 449 -37.16 -4.84 -17.28
N VAL A 450 -38.42 -5.14 -17.61
CA VAL A 450 -38.81 -5.63 -18.95
C VAL A 450 -38.50 -4.59 -20.01
N LEU A 451 -38.90 -3.33 -19.79
CA LEU A 451 -38.67 -2.24 -20.74
C LEU A 451 -37.17 -2.00 -20.93
N LEU A 452 -36.39 -2.01 -19.85
CA LEU A 452 -34.93 -1.90 -19.91
C LEU A 452 -34.33 -3.05 -20.72
N PHE A 453 -34.70 -4.28 -20.42
CA PHE A 453 -34.20 -5.47 -21.10
C PHE A 453 -34.51 -5.45 -22.60
N GLN A 454 -35.74 -5.06 -22.96
CA GLN A 454 -36.15 -4.89 -24.35
C GLN A 454 -35.40 -3.74 -25.04
N ALA A 455 -35.25 -2.59 -24.39
CA ALA A 455 -34.52 -1.45 -24.92
C ALA A 455 -33.06 -1.83 -25.21
N MET A 456 -32.39 -2.51 -24.27
CA MET A 456 -31.00 -2.90 -24.46
C MET A 456 -30.82 -3.94 -25.58
N ILE A 457 -31.72 -4.92 -25.69
CA ILE A 457 -31.58 -5.99 -26.69
C ILE A 457 -32.05 -5.54 -28.07
N LYS A 458 -33.24 -4.94 -28.17
CA LYS A 458 -33.88 -4.60 -29.45
C LYS A 458 -33.39 -3.28 -30.02
N VAL A 459 -33.25 -2.25 -29.18
CA VAL A 459 -32.89 -0.90 -29.63
C VAL A 459 -31.38 -0.71 -29.63
N ARG A 460 -30.67 -1.20 -28.60
CA ARG A 460 -29.21 -1.06 -28.48
C ARG A 460 -28.42 -2.28 -28.97
N SER A 461 -29.09 -3.30 -29.53
CA SER A 461 -28.47 -4.51 -30.10
C SER A 461 -27.51 -5.25 -29.16
N LEU A 462 -27.75 -5.16 -27.84
CA LEU A 462 -26.96 -5.84 -26.83
C LEU A 462 -27.22 -7.35 -26.89
N LYS A 463 -26.15 -8.15 -26.93
CA LYS A 463 -26.24 -9.60 -26.68
C LYS A 463 -26.28 -9.83 -25.16
N PRO A 464 -27.39 -10.29 -24.57
CA PRO A 464 -27.47 -10.53 -23.13
C PRO A 464 -26.62 -11.75 -22.73
N SER A 465 -26.12 -11.78 -21.50
CA SER A 465 -25.53 -13.01 -20.93
C SER A 465 -26.62 -13.93 -20.38
N VAL A 466 -26.28 -15.21 -20.16
CA VAL A 466 -27.18 -16.19 -19.49
C VAL A 466 -27.71 -15.61 -18.19
N ASP A 467 -26.84 -15.01 -17.39
CA ASP A 467 -27.19 -14.40 -16.10
C ASP A 467 -28.19 -13.23 -16.25
N CYS A 468 -28.10 -12.45 -17.33
CA CYS A 468 -29.07 -11.37 -17.58
C CYS A 468 -30.47 -11.95 -17.85
N VAL A 469 -30.55 -13.01 -18.66
CA VAL A 469 -31.82 -13.67 -18.97
C VAL A 469 -32.38 -14.35 -17.71
N GLN A 470 -31.52 -14.99 -16.92
CA GLN A 470 -31.91 -15.61 -15.64
C GLN A 470 -32.51 -14.59 -14.68
N LEU A 471 -31.83 -13.46 -14.44
CA LEU A 471 -32.33 -12.39 -13.57
C LEU A 471 -33.68 -11.84 -14.07
N MET A 472 -33.85 -11.70 -15.38
CA MET A 472 -35.12 -11.26 -15.98
C MET A 472 -36.24 -12.28 -15.75
N MET A 473 -35.95 -13.58 -15.93
CA MET A 473 -36.92 -14.64 -15.64
C MET A 473 -37.32 -14.66 -14.18
N ASP A 474 -36.35 -14.50 -13.26
CA ASP A 474 -36.62 -14.50 -11.82
C ASP A 474 -37.44 -13.29 -11.40
N LEU A 475 -37.17 -12.10 -11.95
CA LEU A 475 -38.00 -10.90 -11.77
C LEU A 475 -39.45 -11.12 -12.21
N VAL A 476 -39.66 -11.65 -13.42
CA VAL A 476 -41.00 -11.86 -13.98
C VAL A 476 -41.81 -12.88 -13.16
N ARG A 477 -41.14 -13.85 -12.52
CA ARG A 477 -41.76 -14.84 -11.61
C ARG A 477 -42.26 -14.24 -10.29
N MET A 478 -41.75 -13.08 -9.86
CA MET A 478 -42.07 -12.52 -8.54
C MET A 478 -43.50 -11.98 -8.45
N HIS A 479 -44.14 -11.65 -9.57
CA HIS A 479 -45.50 -11.14 -9.59
C HIS A 479 -46.45 -12.09 -10.34
N PRO A 480 -47.62 -12.46 -9.77
CA PRO A 480 -48.52 -13.45 -10.37
C PRO A 480 -48.98 -13.12 -11.78
N ALA A 481 -49.27 -11.83 -12.06
CA ALA A 481 -49.73 -11.41 -13.39
C ALA A 481 -48.64 -11.51 -14.47
N THR A 482 -47.36 -11.45 -14.09
CA THR A 482 -46.26 -11.51 -15.06
C THR A 482 -45.63 -12.90 -15.15
N ALA A 483 -45.77 -13.74 -14.12
CA ALA A 483 -45.17 -15.07 -14.06
C ALA A 483 -45.40 -15.97 -15.30
N PRO A 484 -46.57 -15.96 -15.98
CA PRO A 484 -46.77 -16.74 -17.21
C PRO A 484 -45.81 -16.36 -18.35
N HIS A 485 -45.32 -15.12 -18.38
CA HIS A 485 -44.45 -14.60 -19.44
C HIS A 485 -43.01 -15.14 -19.37
N VAL A 486 -42.64 -15.90 -18.34
CA VAL A 486 -41.35 -16.61 -18.28
C VAL A 486 -41.17 -17.54 -19.49
N THR A 487 -42.26 -18.15 -19.95
CA THR A 487 -42.26 -19.02 -21.14
C THR A 487 -41.79 -18.30 -22.40
N LEU A 488 -41.96 -16.97 -22.49
CA LEU A 488 -41.49 -16.14 -23.60
C LEU A 488 -39.97 -15.88 -23.53
N LEU A 489 -39.37 -15.96 -22.33
CA LEU A 489 -37.93 -15.78 -22.12
C LEU A 489 -37.15 -17.09 -22.23
N GLN A 490 -37.80 -18.23 -22.02
CA GLN A 490 -37.17 -19.56 -22.06
C GLN A 490 -36.43 -19.85 -23.39
N PRO A 491 -36.98 -19.56 -24.58
CA PRO A 491 -36.25 -19.77 -25.84
C PRO A 491 -34.99 -18.91 -25.95
N LEU A 492 -35.03 -17.67 -25.42
CA LEU A 492 -33.87 -16.79 -25.38
C LEU A 492 -32.82 -17.33 -24.40
N TYR A 493 -33.25 -17.83 -23.25
CA TYR A 493 -32.38 -18.46 -22.27
C TYR A 493 -31.65 -19.66 -22.86
N ASP A 494 -32.38 -20.58 -23.50
CA ASP A 494 -31.80 -21.78 -24.11
C ASP A 494 -30.84 -21.43 -25.26
N LYS A 495 -31.19 -20.42 -26.07
CA LYS A 495 -30.31 -19.91 -27.13
C LYS A 495 -29.00 -19.33 -26.59
N VAL A 496 -29.03 -18.58 -25.50
CA VAL A 496 -27.84 -17.96 -24.90
C VAL A 496 -27.02 -19.01 -24.12
N LYS A 497 -27.69 -19.96 -23.46
CA LYS A 497 -27.05 -21.07 -22.73
C LYS A 497 -26.39 -22.08 -23.65
N GLY A 498 -27.00 -22.38 -24.80
CA GLY A 498 -26.43 -23.25 -25.85
C GLY A 498 -25.23 -22.66 -26.58
N GLN A 499 -24.87 -21.39 -26.33
CA GLN A 499 -23.67 -20.75 -26.86
C GLN A 499 -22.51 -20.80 -25.86
N LEU A 500 -21.75 -21.91 -25.81
CA LEU A 500 -20.36 -22.01 -25.28
C LEU A 500 -19.73 -23.39 -25.61
N PRO A 501 -18.52 -23.52 -26.20
CA PRO A 501 -17.86 -22.70 -27.21
C PRO A 501 -17.65 -23.46 -28.56
N GLU A 502 -17.57 -22.73 -29.68
CA GLU A 502 -16.80 -23.17 -30.86
C GLU A 502 -15.31 -23.20 -30.50
N ASN A 503 -14.90 -24.20 -29.72
CA ASN A 503 -13.51 -24.54 -29.46
C ASN A 503 -13.36 -26.04 -29.24
N GLN A 504 -14.01 -26.84 -30.10
CA GLN A 504 -13.64 -28.23 -30.37
C GLN A 504 -14.03 -28.60 -31.80
N ILE A 505 -13.42 -27.95 -32.80
CA ILE A 505 -13.22 -28.61 -34.09
C ILE A 505 -11.77 -29.07 -34.08
N PRO A 506 -11.48 -30.38 -34.02
CA PRO A 506 -10.14 -30.89 -34.26
C PRO A 506 -9.63 -30.33 -35.59
N LYS A 507 -8.37 -29.87 -35.63
CA LYS A 507 -7.66 -29.42 -36.85
C LYS A 507 -7.50 -30.52 -37.93
N ARG A 508 -8.25 -31.62 -37.87
CA ARG A 508 -8.28 -32.70 -38.86
C ARG A 508 -9.72 -32.89 -39.29
N LEU A 509 -10.10 -32.15 -40.33
CA LEU A 509 -11.14 -32.43 -41.32
C LEU A 509 -11.26 -31.15 -42.18
N ARG A 510 -10.14 -30.73 -42.79
CA ARG A 510 -10.22 -29.97 -44.04
C ARG A 510 -10.42 -30.99 -45.15
N PRO A 511 -11.33 -30.76 -46.11
CA PRO A 511 -11.34 -31.54 -47.35
C PRO A 511 -9.93 -31.53 -47.95
N GLN A 512 -9.40 -32.72 -48.22
CA GLN A 512 -8.27 -32.86 -49.13
C GLN A 512 -8.74 -32.44 -50.52
N GLU A 513 -8.22 -31.32 -51.03
CA GLU A 513 -8.20 -31.06 -52.46
C GLU A 513 -6.75 -30.75 -52.88
N SER A 514 -6.10 -31.86 -53.24
CA SER A 514 -5.26 -32.11 -54.41
C SER A 514 -3.95 -31.33 -54.66
N PRO A 515 -2.91 -32.03 -55.17
CA PRO A 515 -1.56 -31.52 -55.29
C PRO A 515 -1.34 -30.84 -56.65
N LEU A 516 -0.99 -29.55 -56.65
CA LEU A 516 -0.40 -28.92 -57.82
C LEU A 516 1.12 -28.99 -57.70
N LYS A 517 1.68 -29.92 -58.47
CA LYS A 517 3.09 -30.06 -58.82
C LYS A 517 3.60 -28.71 -59.37
N THR A 518 4.66 -28.18 -58.79
CA THR A 518 5.62 -27.34 -59.51
C THR A 518 6.93 -28.12 -59.59
N PRO A 519 7.50 -28.34 -60.79
CA PRO A 519 8.79 -29.00 -60.95
C PRO A 519 9.93 -28.07 -60.52
N PRO A 520 11.08 -28.58 -60.06
CA PRO A 520 12.33 -27.83 -60.07
C PRO A 520 13.06 -28.09 -61.41
N PRO A 521 14.24 -27.53 -61.62
CA PRO A 521 14.76 -26.17 -61.33
C PRO A 521 15.22 -25.52 -62.66
N ASP A 522 15.78 -24.32 -62.62
CA ASP A 522 16.96 -24.07 -63.46
C ASP A 522 17.90 -23.05 -62.83
N SER A 523 19.17 -23.42 -62.92
CA SER A 523 20.39 -22.80 -62.46
C SER A 523 20.79 -21.59 -63.29
N THR A 524 21.24 -20.52 -62.62
CA THR A 524 22.54 -19.87 -62.84
C THR A 524 22.85 -18.88 -61.72
#